data_AF-A0A401QJX5-F1
#
_entry.id   AF-A0A401QJX5-F1
#
_cell.length_a   1.000
_cell.length_b   1.000
_cell.length_c   1.000
_cell.angle_alpha   90.00
_cell.angle_beta   90.00
_cell.angle_gamma   90.00
#
_symmetry.space_group_name_H-M   'P 1'
#
loop_
_entity.id
_entity.type
_entity.pdbx_description
1 polymer ?
#
loop_
_entity_poly.entity_id
_entity_poly.type
_entity_poly.pdbx_seq_one_letter_code
_entity_poly.pdbx_strand_id
1 'polypeptide(L)'
;MQEGLQSASQFWDASKTLKVLAEEGYFNETKDDDLGVPLPPVLQRMVSEADSLGLTPGEGHELALSALGACVFYLKRCLVDQELLSMANFEEYVPVDIDVEQSKESSSCFARSRQRLVLDAITLTNLEILRNGTNGTAEGTLLEQLDNCCTYFGKRLLKQWLCAPLCNPLAIEDRLNSIEDLM
;
A
#
# COMPACT_ATOMS: atom_id res chain seq x y z
N MET A 1 23.21 3.51 17.42
CA MET A 1 21.81 3.71 17.83
C MET A 1 21.21 4.69 16.83
N GLN A 2 20.15 4.29 16.13
CA GLN A 2 19.47 5.19 15.20
C GLN A 2 18.52 6.06 16.03
N GLU A 3 18.83 7.34 16.19
CA GLU A 3 17.97 8.26 16.93
C GLU A 3 16.60 8.35 16.25
N GLY A 4 15.54 8.24 17.04
CA GLY A 4 14.17 8.39 16.57
C GLY A 4 13.90 9.82 16.09
N LEU A 5 12.88 9.99 15.24
CA LEU A 5 12.48 11.31 14.77
C LEU A 5 11.90 12.13 15.93
N GLN A 6 12.36 13.36 16.09
CA GLN A 6 11.82 14.30 17.07
C GLN A 6 10.39 14.69 16.70
N SER A 7 9.47 14.68 17.68
CA SER A 7 8.07 15.05 17.49
C SER A 7 7.92 16.51 17.03
N ALA A 8 6.96 16.75 16.14
CA ALA A 8 6.60 18.04 15.53
C ALA A 8 7.68 18.71 14.65
N SER A 9 8.97 18.58 14.98
CA SER A 9 10.07 19.12 14.19
C SER A 9 10.40 18.22 12.99
N GLN A 10 10.62 16.93 13.25
CA GLN A 10 11.02 15.93 12.26
C GLN A 10 9.86 14.98 11.90
N PHE A 11 9.09 14.54 12.90
CA PHE A 11 7.84 13.82 12.70
C PHE A 11 6.70 14.83 12.65
N TRP A 12 6.24 15.15 11.45
CA TRP A 12 5.28 16.23 11.22
C TRP A 12 3.84 15.81 11.53
N ASP A 13 3.05 16.78 11.98
CA ASP A 13 1.60 16.62 12.10
C ASP A 13 0.95 16.62 10.70
N ALA A 14 -0.28 16.12 10.61
CA ALA A 14 -1.01 16.02 9.34
C ALA A 14 -1.13 17.36 8.61
N SER A 15 -1.54 18.43 9.30
CA SER A 15 -1.69 19.76 8.71
C SER A 15 -0.36 20.37 8.25
N LYS A 16 0.74 20.06 8.94
CA LYS A 16 2.08 20.50 8.53
C LYS A 16 2.51 19.77 7.26
N THR A 17 2.21 18.48 7.18
CA THR A 17 2.51 17.66 5.99
C THR A 17 1.81 18.19 4.76
N LEU A 18 0.51 18.47 4.84
CA LEU A 18 -0.26 19.04 3.71
C LEU A 18 0.28 20.39 3.26
N LYS A 19 0.64 21.26 4.21
CA LYS A 19 1.28 22.57 3.90
C LYS A 19 2.60 22.39 3.16
N VAL A 20 3.48 21.51 3.65
CA VAL A 20 4.78 21.27 3.01
C VAL A 20 4.60 20.68 1.62
N LEU A 21 3.66 19.75 1.43
CA LEU A 21 3.37 19.18 0.11
C LEU A 21 2.89 20.25 -0.89
N ALA A 22 2.07 21.20 -0.44
CA ALA A 22 1.60 22.31 -1.25
C ALA A 22 2.71 23.35 -1.55
N GLU A 23 3.59 23.64 -0.59
CA GLU A 23 4.67 24.62 -0.72
C GLU A 23 5.81 24.13 -1.63
N GLU A 24 6.20 22.85 -1.51
CA GLU A 24 7.35 22.30 -2.24
C GLU A 24 7.03 21.96 -3.71
N GLY A 25 5.75 21.97 -4.09
CA GLY A 25 5.34 21.88 -5.49
C GLY A 25 5.66 20.55 -6.17
N TYR A 26 5.73 19.44 -5.43
CA TYR A 26 6.08 18.11 -5.97
C TYR A 26 5.21 17.66 -7.15
N PHE A 27 3.93 18.05 -7.17
CA PHE A 27 2.93 17.55 -8.12
C PHE A 27 2.67 18.50 -9.30
N ASN A 28 3.55 19.47 -9.54
CA ASN A 28 3.37 20.47 -10.59
C ASN A 28 3.53 19.95 -12.02
N GLU A 29 4.18 18.80 -12.21
CA GLU A 29 4.47 18.23 -13.53
C GLU A 29 3.36 17.31 -14.05
N THR A 30 2.49 16.78 -13.18
CA THR A 30 1.39 15.88 -13.56
C THR A 30 0.14 16.61 -14.07
N LYS A 31 0.32 17.80 -14.65
CA LYS A 31 -0.77 18.65 -15.15
C LYS A 31 -1.33 18.07 -16.45
N ASP A 32 -2.44 17.37 -16.34
CA ASP A 32 -3.52 17.48 -17.33
C ASP A 32 -4.53 18.50 -16.78
N ASP A 33 -4.86 19.52 -17.58
CA ASP A 33 -5.70 20.67 -17.24
C ASP A 33 -6.99 20.32 -16.49
N ASP A 34 -7.11 20.68 -15.20
CA ASP A 34 -8.34 21.25 -14.62
C ASP A 34 -8.06 21.95 -13.27
N LEU A 35 -8.91 22.91 -12.92
CA LEU A 35 -8.80 23.96 -11.89
C LEU A 35 -8.67 23.51 -10.40
N GLY A 36 -8.12 22.33 -10.11
CA GLY A 36 -8.02 21.73 -8.77
C GLY A 36 -6.64 21.83 -8.11
N VAL A 37 -6.59 21.65 -6.78
CA VAL A 37 -5.35 21.48 -6.01
C VAL A 37 -4.58 20.29 -6.58
N PRO A 38 -3.26 20.42 -6.89
CA PRO A 38 -2.48 19.37 -7.55
C PRO A 38 -2.14 18.26 -6.54
N LEU A 39 -3.13 17.47 -6.14
CA LEU A 39 -2.96 16.35 -5.23
C LEU A 39 -3.36 15.05 -5.93
N PRO A 40 -2.60 13.95 -5.75
CA PRO A 40 -3.01 12.62 -6.17
C PRO A 40 -4.40 12.23 -5.62
N PRO A 41 -5.22 11.46 -6.36
CA PRO A 41 -6.58 11.08 -5.95
C PRO A 41 -6.68 10.45 -4.56
N VAL A 42 -5.66 9.69 -4.14
CA VAL A 42 -5.60 9.10 -2.78
C VAL A 42 -5.50 10.20 -1.72
N LEU A 43 -4.64 11.19 -1.91
CA LEU A 43 -4.47 12.29 -0.96
C LEU A 43 -5.68 13.22 -0.95
N GLN A 44 -6.35 13.43 -2.10
CA GLN A 44 -7.59 14.20 -2.15
C GLN A 44 -8.68 13.58 -1.26
N ARG A 45 -8.81 12.24 -1.24
CA ARG A 45 -9.76 11.54 -0.36
C ARG A 45 -9.42 11.65 1.13
N MET A 46 -8.16 11.92 1.47
CA MET A 46 -7.68 12.06 2.85
C MET A 46 -7.84 13.48 3.40
N VAL A 47 -8.30 14.43 2.58
CA VAL A 47 -8.45 15.85 2.92
C VAL A 47 -9.93 16.18 3.12
N SER A 48 -10.23 17.13 4.00
CA SER A 48 -11.62 17.56 4.25
C SER A 48 -12.20 18.32 3.05
N GLU A 49 -13.41 17.93 2.61
CA GLU A 49 -14.16 18.61 1.54
C GLU A 49 -14.58 20.04 1.90
N ALA A 50 -14.58 20.38 3.20
CA ALA A 50 -14.97 21.71 3.67
C ALA A 50 -13.90 22.78 3.41
N ASP A 51 -12.65 22.38 3.18
CA ASP A 51 -11.53 23.30 2.96
C ASP A 51 -11.16 23.36 1.47
N SER A 52 -11.51 24.47 0.82
CA SER A 52 -11.15 24.74 -0.58
C SER A 52 -9.64 24.75 -0.85
N LEU A 53 -8.81 24.96 0.19
CA LEU A 53 -7.35 24.94 0.07
C LEU A 53 -6.76 23.54 0.25
N GLY A 54 -7.55 22.59 0.74
CA GLY A 54 -7.12 21.21 0.98
C GLY A 54 -5.98 21.06 1.99
N LEU A 55 -5.85 21.99 2.93
CA LEU A 55 -4.78 22.02 3.93
C LEU A 55 -5.18 21.39 5.27
N THR A 56 -6.47 21.08 5.43
CA THR A 56 -6.99 20.37 6.61
C THR A 56 -7.16 18.88 6.33
N PRO A 57 -6.62 18.00 7.20
CA PRO A 57 -6.85 16.57 7.08
C PRO A 57 -8.33 16.24 7.27
N GLY A 58 -8.82 15.22 6.57
CA GLY A 58 -10.15 14.65 6.77
C GLY A 58 -10.21 13.83 8.08
N GLU A 59 -11.42 13.69 8.62
CA GLU A 59 -11.64 12.87 9.82
C GLU A 59 -11.15 11.43 9.60
N GLY A 60 -10.43 10.88 10.58
CA GLY A 60 -9.85 9.52 10.51
C GLY A 60 -8.54 9.37 9.72
N HIS A 61 -8.08 10.40 8.99
CA HIS A 61 -6.88 10.32 8.15
C HIS A 61 -5.65 11.03 8.74
N GLU A 62 -5.77 11.62 9.93
CA GLU A 62 -4.70 12.37 10.59
C GLU A 62 -3.42 11.54 10.81
N LEU A 63 -3.57 10.29 11.27
CA LEU A 63 -2.43 9.41 11.55
C LEU A 63 -1.68 9.02 10.28
N ALA A 64 -2.40 8.75 9.20
CA ALA A 64 -1.80 8.39 7.92
C ALA A 64 -1.01 9.57 7.32
N LEU A 65 -1.60 10.77 7.35
CA LEU A 65 -0.93 11.99 6.88
C LEU A 65 0.26 12.37 7.76
N SER A 66 0.17 12.16 9.08
CA SER A 66 1.31 12.38 9.98
C SER A 66 2.46 11.40 9.72
N ALA A 67 2.14 10.11 9.50
CA ALA A 67 3.13 9.11 9.11
C ALA A 67 3.78 9.46 7.76
N LEU A 68 2.99 9.92 6.78
CA LEU A 68 3.51 10.43 5.52
C LEU A 68 4.47 11.60 5.73
N GLY A 69 4.14 12.53 6.64
CA GLY A 69 5.01 13.66 6.99
C GLY A 69 6.39 13.23 7.46
N ALA A 70 6.45 12.20 8.30
CA ALA A 70 7.72 11.63 8.76
C ALA A 70 8.52 10.98 7.61
N CYS A 71 7.84 10.27 6.70
CA CYS A 71 8.47 9.72 5.49
C CYS A 71 9.02 10.84 4.60
N VAL A 72 8.22 11.86 4.29
CA VAL A 72 8.63 13.01 3.46
C VAL A 72 9.79 13.76 4.08
N PHE A 73 9.77 14.02 5.40
CA PHE A 73 10.89 14.63 6.10
C PHE A 73 12.19 13.82 5.89
N TYR A 74 12.11 12.50 5.99
CA TYR A 74 13.26 11.64 5.81
C TYR A 74 13.77 11.61 4.37
N LEU A 75 12.86 11.53 3.39
CA LEU A 75 13.21 11.60 1.96
C LEU A 75 13.87 12.94 1.62
N LYS A 76 13.36 14.04 2.18
CA LYS A 76 13.94 15.38 2.04
C LYS A 76 15.33 15.47 2.65
N ARG A 77 15.53 14.84 3.82
CA ARG A 77 16.85 14.72 4.43
C ARG A 77 17.83 13.92 3.58
N CYS A 78 17.34 12.95 2.81
CA CYS A 78 18.10 12.15 1.87
C CYS A 78 18.24 12.78 0.47
N LEU A 79 17.62 13.94 0.22
CA LEU A 79 17.63 14.65 -1.08
C LEU A 79 17.04 13.85 -2.25
N VAL A 80 16.06 13.00 -1.98
CA VAL A 80 15.36 12.17 -2.99
C VAL A 80 13.85 12.38 -3.01
N ASP A 81 13.36 13.34 -2.24
CA ASP A 81 11.95 13.71 -2.13
C ASP A 81 11.37 14.19 -3.47
N GLN A 82 12.07 15.09 -4.17
CA GLN A 82 11.62 15.61 -5.46
C GLN A 82 11.49 14.49 -6.51
N GLU A 83 12.47 13.58 -6.61
CA GLU A 83 12.45 12.48 -7.58
C GLU A 83 11.32 11.47 -7.29
N LEU A 84 11.05 11.18 -6.02
CA LEU A 84 10.06 10.18 -5.63
C LEU A 84 8.63 10.72 -5.61
N LEU A 85 8.42 11.93 -5.08
CA LEU A 85 7.10 12.52 -4.93
C LEU A 85 6.56 13.10 -6.25
N SER A 86 7.43 13.55 -7.17
CA SER A 86 7.02 13.99 -8.51
C SER A 86 6.34 12.90 -9.34
N MET A 87 6.62 11.63 -9.06
CA MET A 87 5.91 10.51 -9.69
C MET A 87 4.43 10.44 -9.33
N ALA A 88 3.98 11.14 -8.28
CA ALA A 88 2.58 11.20 -7.83
C ALA A 88 1.90 9.83 -7.62
N ASN A 89 2.68 8.76 -7.41
CA ASN A 89 2.18 7.39 -7.34
C ASN A 89 1.86 6.99 -5.89
N PHE A 90 0.61 7.25 -5.48
CA PHE A 90 0.10 6.93 -4.15
C PHE A 90 -0.98 5.86 -4.24
N GLU A 91 -0.90 4.89 -3.33
CA GLU A 91 -1.90 3.82 -3.15
C GLU A 91 -2.32 3.79 -1.68
N GLU A 92 -3.63 3.67 -1.45
CA GLU A 92 -4.18 3.56 -0.10
C GLU A 92 -3.99 2.13 0.43
N TYR A 93 -3.31 1.99 1.56
CA TYR A 93 -3.18 0.69 2.22
C TYR A 93 -4.44 0.38 3.02
N VAL A 94 -5.20 -0.62 2.56
CA VAL A 94 -6.38 -1.16 3.23
C VAL A 94 -6.07 -2.58 3.72
N PRO A 95 -6.05 -2.82 5.04
CA PRO A 95 -5.91 -4.16 5.61
C PRO A 95 -6.95 -5.15 5.09
N VAL A 96 -6.53 -6.39 4.81
CA VAL A 96 -7.38 -7.45 4.20
C VAL A 96 -8.46 -7.97 5.17
N ASP A 97 -8.32 -7.68 6.46
CA ASP A 97 -9.20 -8.10 7.54
C ASP A 97 -10.40 -7.16 7.78
N ILE A 98 -10.43 -5.96 7.18
CA ILE A 98 -11.55 -5.00 7.35
C ILE A 98 -12.89 -5.62 6.91
N ASP A 99 -12.90 -6.40 5.84
CA ASP A 99 -14.10 -7.07 5.33
C ASP A 99 -14.62 -8.17 6.29
N VAL A 100 -13.76 -8.69 7.18
CA VAL A 100 -14.11 -9.74 8.15
C VAL A 100 -14.98 -9.20 9.27
N GLU A 101 -14.80 -7.94 9.65
CA GLU A 101 -15.52 -7.34 10.79
C GLU A 101 -16.92 -6.87 10.43
N GLN A 102 -17.14 -6.43 9.18
CA GLN A 102 -18.42 -5.89 8.72
C GLN A 102 -19.43 -6.98 8.32
N SER A 103 -18.99 -8.20 7.97
CA SER A 103 -19.86 -9.26 7.40
C SER A 103 -20.35 -10.30 8.42
N LYS A 104 -20.51 -9.94 9.71
CA LYS A 104 -20.90 -10.87 10.78
C LYS A 104 -22.34 -11.42 10.69
N GLU A 105 -23.16 -10.98 9.71
CA GLU A 105 -24.60 -11.28 9.68
C GLU A 105 -25.10 -12.15 8.51
N SER A 106 -24.27 -12.88 7.76
CA SER A 106 -24.81 -13.78 6.72
C SER A 106 -24.03 -15.09 6.53
N SER A 107 -24.75 -16.19 6.68
CA SER A 107 -24.32 -17.61 6.67
C SER A 107 -23.78 -18.13 5.33
N SER A 108 -23.59 -17.28 4.33
CA SER A 108 -22.85 -17.58 3.08
C SER A 108 -21.78 -16.51 2.82
N CYS A 109 -20.96 -16.23 3.82
CA CYS A 109 -20.00 -15.13 3.91
C CYS A 109 -18.74 -15.29 3.04
N PHE A 110 -18.34 -16.52 2.68
CA PHE A 110 -17.07 -16.74 1.97
C PHE A 110 -17.04 -16.19 0.52
N ALA A 111 -18.18 -16.09 -0.16
CA ALA A 111 -18.23 -15.81 -1.59
C ALA A 111 -18.47 -14.34 -1.98
N ARG A 112 -18.91 -13.48 -1.04
CA ARG A 112 -19.38 -12.11 -1.40
C ARG A 112 -18.53 -10.96 -0.84
N SER A 113 -17.74 -11.17 0.21
CA SER A 113 -16.95 -10.09 0.83
C SER A 113 -15.44 -10.35 0.90
N ARG A 114 -14.96 -11.58 0.72
CA ARG A 114 -13.52 -11.88 0.81
C ARG A 114 -12.89 -11.94 -0.57
N GLN A 115 -12.26 -10.83 -0.98
CA GLN A 115 -11.50 -10.82 -2.24
C GLN A 115 -10.23 -11.68 -2.14
N ARG A 116 -9.60 -11.69 -0.95
CA ARG A 116 -8.32 -12.39 -0.72
C ARG A 116 -8.28 -13.10 0.64
N LEU A 117 -7.49 -14.16 0.73
CA LEU A 117 -7.21 -14.92 1.94
C LEU A 117 -6.27 -14.10 2.84
N VAL A 118 -6.66 -13.92 4.10
CA VAL A 118 -5.83 -13.26 5.10
C VAL A 118 -4.78 -14.25 5.60
N LEU A 119 -3.50 -13.92 5.40
CA LEU A 119 -2.36 -14.64 5.96
C LEU A 119 -1.61 -13.69 6.91
N ASP A 120 -1.71 -13.94 8.22
CA ASP A 120 -1.01 -13.14 9.22
C ASP A 120 0.49 -13.46 9.24
N ALA A 121 1.26 -12.64 9.98
CA ALA A 121 2.71 -12.79 10.05
C ALA A 121 3.14 -14.17 10.59
N ILE A 122 2.37 -14.74 11.53
CA ILE A 122 2.64 -16.05 12.11
C ILE A 122 2.40 -17.15 11.07
N THR A 123 1.27 -17.11 10.37
CA THR A 123 0.95 -18.10 9.32
C THR A 123 1.94 -18.04 8.17
N LEU A 124 2.32 -16.84 7.70
CA LEU A 124 3.33 -16.67 6.63
C LEU A 124 4.68 -17.30 7.00
N THR A 125 5.05 -17.26 8.28
CA THR A 125 6.30 -17.82 8.79
C THR A 125 6.20 -19.33 8.98
N ASN A 126 5.13 -19.81 9.62
CA ASN A 126 4.93 -21.24 9.91
C ASN A 126 4.77 -22.09 8.65
N LEU A 127 4.21 -21.52 7.59
CA LEU A 127 4.05 -22.17 6.29
C LEU A 127 5.23 -21.93 5.34
N GLU A 128 6.27 -21.24 5.80
CA GLU A 128 7.50 -20.94 5.03
C GLU A 128 7.20 -20.39 3.63
N ILE A 129 6.25 -19.45 3.54
CA ILE A 129 5.74 -18.94 2.25
C ILE A 129 6.80 -18.08 1.56
N LEU A 130 7.41 -17.16 2.30
CA LEU A 130 8.38 -16.19 1.76
C LEU A 130 9.81 -16.40 2.26
N ARG A 131 9.94 -16.90 3.49
CA ARG A 131 11.22 -17.09 4.20
C ARG A 131 11.11 -18.34 5.05
N ASN A 132 12.20 -19.10 5.11
CA ASN A 132 12.28 -20.26 5.98
C ASN A 132 12.43 -19.85 7.46
N GLY A 133 12.03 -20.75 8.36
CA GLY A 133 12.12 -20.53 9.80
C GLY A 133 13.52 -20.73 10.38
N THR A 134 14.42 -21.38 9.64
CA THR A 134 15.77 -21.76 10.12
C THR A 134 16.78 -20.63 9.99
N ASN A 135 16.90 -20.05 8.79
CA ASN A 135 17.95 -19.10 8.46
C ASN A 135 17.40 -17.74 7.95
N GLY A 136 16.08 -17.61 7.82
CA GLY A 136 15.42 -16.43 7.26
C GLY A 136 15.65 -16.22 5.75
N THR A 137 16.20 -17.23 5.06
CA THR A 137 16.48 -17.19 3.61
C THR A 137 15.26 -17.67 2.82
N ALA A 138 15.29 -17.48 1.50
CA ALA A 138 14.25 -18.00 0.61
C ALA A 138 14.38 -19.51 0.34
N GLU A 139 15.47 -20.13 0.78
CA GLU A 139 15.75 -21.55 0.52
C GLU A 139 14.74 -22.46 1.22
N GLY A 140 14.16 -23.41 0.48
CA GLY A 140 13.13 -24.33 0.98
C GLY A 140 11.74 -23.70 1.13
N THR A 141 11.51 -22.51 0.58
CA THR A 141 10.21 -21.81 0.68
C THR A 141 9.28 -22.12 -0.48
N LEU A 142 7.98 -21.89 -0.28
CA LEU A 142 6.99 -21.99 -1.36
C LEU A 142 7.32 -21.03 -2.53
N LEU A 143 7.77 -19.81 -2.21
CA LEU A 143 8.16 -18.82 -3.22
C LEU A 143 9.31 -19.33 -4.09
N GLU A 144 10.37 -19.90 -3.51
CA GLU A 144 11.48 -20.45 -4.28
C GLU A 144 11.04 -21.59 -5.20
N GLN A 145 10.17 -22.47 -4.70
CA GLN A 145 9.68 -23.61 -5.46
C GLN A 145 8.80 -23.20 -6.66
N LEU A 146 8.03 -22.13 -6.53
CA LEU A 146 7.11 -21.67 -7.58
C LEU A 146 7.71 -20.62 -8.52
N ASP A 147 8.76 -19.90 -8.09
CA ASP A 147 9.34 -18.80 -8.87
C ASP A 147 10.13 -19.28 -10.10
N ASN A 148 9.42 -19.40 -11.21
CA ASN A 148 9.96 -19.58 -12.55
C ASN A 148 9.88 -18.30 -13.39
N CYS A 149 9.68 -17.14 -12.76
CA CYS A 149 9.51 -15.88 -13.50
C CYS A 149 10.82 -15.42 -14.14
N CYS A 150 10.78 -15.05 -15.42
CA CYS A 150 11.94 -14.55 -16.16
C CYS A 150 12.25 -13.06 -15.90
N THR A 151 11.32 -12.29 -15.29
CA THR A 151 11.48 -10.84 -15.08
C THR A 151 11.39 -10.48 -13.60
N TYR A 152 12.14 -9.45 -13.18
CA TYR A 152 12.16 -9.00 -11.79
C TYR A 152 10.80 -8.47 -11.32
N PHE A 153 10.05 -7.78 -12.18
CA PHE A 153 8.70 -7.34 -11.82
C PHE A 153 7.71 -8.51 -11.73
N GLY A 154 7.87 -9.56 -12.55
CA GLY A 154 7.10 -10.80 -12.42
C GLY A 154 7.35 -11.49 -11.07
N LYS A 155 8.62 -11.58 -10.64
CA LYS A 155 8.99 -12.09 -9.31
C LYS A 155 8.32 -11.30 -8.17
N ARG A 156 8.28 -9.97 -8.28
CA ARG A 156 7.60 -9.10 -7.30
C ARG A 156 6.10 -9.34 -7.27
N LEU A 157 5.47 -9.51 -8.43
CA LEU A 157 4.04 -9.79 -8.54
C LEU A 157 3.67 -11.17 -7.99
N LEU A 158 4.46 -12.21 -8.31
CA LEU A 158 4.27 -13.55 -7.77
C LEU A 158 4.32 -13.55 -6.23
N LYS A 159 5.29 -12.84 -5.66
CA LYS A 159 5.38 -12.65 -4.20
C LYS A 159 4.10 -12.03 -3.63
N GLN A 160 3.55 -10.99 -4.26
CA GLN A 160 2.29 -10.37 -3.82
C GLN A 160 1.11 -11.35 -3.89
N TRP A 161 1.03 -12.15 -4.97
CA TRP A 161 -0.04 -13.15 -5.14
C TRP A 161 0.01 -14.27 -4.09
N LEU A 162 1.21 -14.72 -3.71
CA LEU A 162 1.36 -15.74 -2.65
C LEU A 162 1.00 -15.20 -1.26
N CYS A 163 1.27 -13.92 -0.98
CA CYS A 163 0.91 -13.31 0.30
C CYS A 163 -0.57 -13.03 0.48
N ALA A 164 -1.32 -12.87 -0.62
CA ALA A 164 -2.75 -12.61 -0.57
C ALA A 164 -3.50 -13.41 -1.66
N PRO A 165 -3.62 -14.74 -1.49
CA PRO A 165 -4.33 -15.60 -2.43
C PRO A 165 -5.77 -15.17 -2.67
N LEU A 166 -6.34 -15.46 -3.84
CA LEU A 166 -7.74 -15.14 -4.13
C LEU A 166 -8.69 -16.07 -3.37
N CYS A 167 -9.86 -15.56 -2.97
CA CYS A 167 -10.95 -16.38 -2.43
C CYS A 167 -12.21 -16.39 -3.30
N ASN A 168 -12.26 -15.56 -4.35
CA ASN A 168 -13.37 -15.52 -5.29
C ASN A 168 -13.24 -16.68 -6.31
N PRO A 169 -14.19 -17.64 -6.36
CA PRO A 169 -14.14 -18.76 -7.29
C PRO A 169 -13.99 -18.34 -8.75
N LEU A 170 -14.69 -17.30 -9.20
CA LEU A 170 -14.63 -16.83 -10.59
C LEU A 170 -13.24 -16.32 -10.95
N ALA A 171 -12.59 -15.59 -10.04
CA ALA A 171 -11.24 -15.06 -10.27
C ALA A 171 -10.16 -16.16 -10.16
N ILE A 172 -10.42 -17.22 -9.39
CA ILE A 172 -9.56 -18.41 -9.33
C ILE A 172 -9.69 -19.19 -10.65
N GLU A 173 -10.91 -19.46 -11.10
CA GLU A 173 -11.18 -20.13 -12.38
C GLU A 173 -10.56 -19.37 -13.56
N ASP A 174 -10.67 -18.04 -13.59
CA ASP A 174 -10.04 -17.21 -14.63
C ASP A 174 -8.52 -17.39 -14.70
N ARG A 175 -7.84 -17.48 -13.54
CA ARG A 175 -6.41 -17.79 -13.50
C ARG A 175 -6.09 -19.21 -13.93
N LEU A 176 -6.92 -20.19 -13.59
CA LEU A 176 -6.73 -21.57 -14.00
C LEU A 176 -6.91 -21.71 -15.51
N ASN A 177 -7.95 -21.10 -16.09
CA ASN A 177 -8.18 -21.03 -17.53
C ASN A 177 -6.99 -20.37 -18.24
N SER A 178 -6.47 -19.26 -17.69
CA SER A 178 -5.28 -18.60 -18.23
C SER A 178 -4.04 -19.50 -18.24
N ILE A 179 -3.92 -20.44 -17.31
CA ILE A 179 -2.83 -21.44 -17.30
C ILE A 179 -3.08 -22.47 -18.40
N GLU A 180 -4.31 -22.98 -18.52
CA GLU A 180 -4.68 -23.93 -19.57
C GLU A 180 -4.48 -23.34 -20.98
N ASP A 181 -4.76 -22.05 -21.18
CA ASP A 181 -4.55 -21.35 -22.46
C ASP A 181 -3.05 -21.25 -22.85
N LEU A 182 -2.13 -21.35 -21.89
CA LEU A 182 -0.68 -21.27 -22.10
C LEU A 182 0.00 -22.65 -22.23
N MET A 183 -0.73 -23.74 -21.93
CA MET A 183 -0.23 -25.13 -21.97
C MET A 183 -0.39 -25.76 -23.36
#